data_AF-A7TGV9-F1
#
_entry.id   AF-A7TGV9-F1
#
_cell.length_a   1.000
_cell.length_b   1.000
_cell.length_c   1.000
_cell.angle_alpha   90.00
_cell.angle_beta   90.00
_cell.angle_gamma   90.00
#
_symmetry.space_group_name_H-M   'P 1'
#
loop_
_entity.id
_entity.type
_entity.pdbx_description
1 polymer ?
#
loop_
_entity_poly.entity_id
_entity_poly.type
_entity_poly.pdbx_seq_one_letter_code
_entity_poly.pdbx_strand_id
1 'polypeptide(L)' 'MAPPTPIQSREEVLRGKKCLTMVDNKKGKCTLTSITQFQCRFENSYEGEYICLPFKRLFEECSGIRIEVTDRFTNNDK' A
#
# COMPACT_ATOMS: atom_id res chain seq x y z
N MET A 1 10.71 8.14 -12.71
CA MET A 1 10.02 9.19 -11.94
C MET A 1 8.69 8.61 -11.47
N ALA A 2 8.38 8.64 -10.17
CA ALA A 2 7.09 8.18 -9.66
C ALA A 2 6.02 9.27 -9.90
N PRO A 3 4.76 8.90 -10.21
CA PRO A 3 3.69 9.88 -10.37
C PRO A 3 3.41 10.59 -9.04
N PRO A 4 2.93 11.85 -9.08
CA PRO A 4 2.54 12.57 -7.87
C PRO A 4 1.47 11.79 -7.11
N THR A 5 1.68 11.61 -5.80
CA THR A 5 0.72 10.93 -4.94
C THR A 5 -0.37 11.94 -4.53
N PRO A 6 -1.66 11.68 -4.81
CA PRO A 6 -2.72 12.63 -4.48
C PRO A 6 -2.90 12.72 -2.96
N ILE A 7 -2.99 13.96 -2.45
CA ILE A 7 -3.29 14.22 -1.04
C ILE A 7 -4.81 14.15 -0.87
N GLN A 8 -5.27 13.21 -0.04
CA GLN A 8 -6.70 13.05 0.26
C GLN A 8 -7.06 13.77 1.56
N SER A 9 -8.17 14.51 1.54
CA SER A 9 -8.83 15.05 2.72
C SER A 9 -9.45 13.93 3.58
N ARG A 10 -9.72 14.23 4.85
CA ARG A 10 -10.33 13.27 5.79
C ARG A 10 -11.67 12.77 5.25
N GLU A 11 -12.46 13.63 4.63
CA GLU A 11 -13.76 13.33 4.06
C GLU A 11 -13.65 12.38 2.87
N GLU A 12 -12.62 12.54 2.03
CA GLU A 12 -12.33 11.64 0.91
C GLU A 12 -11.94 10.24 1.39
N VAL A 13 -11.10 10.16 2.41
CA VAL A 13 -10.73 8.89 3.04
C VAL A 13 -11.97 8.20 3.62
N LEU A 14 -12.85 8.94 4.30
CA LEU A 14 -14.09 8.41 4.86
C LEU A 14 -15.09 7.98 3.79
N ARG A 15 -15.19 8.69 2.66
CA ARG A 15 -16.02 8.29 1.51
C ARG A 15 -15.51 7.00 0.87
N GLY A 16 -14.19 6.87 0.67
CA GLY A 16 -13.57 5.63 0.20
C GLY A 16 -13.86 4.46 1.14
N LYS A 17 -13.75 4.68 2.46
CA LYS A 17 -14.08 3.67 3.48
C LYS A 17 -15.55 3.27 3.52
N LYS A 18 -16.49 4.20 3.31
CA LYS A 18 -17.92 3.87 3.19
C LYS A 18 -18.21 3.08 1.91
N CYS A 19 -17.51 3.38 0.82
CA CYS A 19 -17.61 2.61 -0.41
C CYS A 19 -17.17 1.14 -0.18
N LEU A 20 -16.09 0.90 0.59
CA LEU A 20 -15.66 -0.45 0.98
C LEU A 20 -16.79 -1.28 1.62
N THR A 21 -17.49 -0.74 2.63
CA THR A 21 -18.57 -1.46 3.32
C THR A 21 -19.76 -1.81 2.42
N MET A 22 -19.95 -1.06 1.33
CA MET A 22 -20.99 -1.36 0.32
C MET A 22 -20.49 -2.34 -0.74
N VAL A 23 -19.18 -2.34 -1.05
CA VAL A 23 -18.55 -3.27 -1.99
C VAL A 23 -18.40 -4.65 -1.37
N ASP A 24 -18.16 -4.79 -0.07
CA ASP A 24 -18.13 -6.11 0.60
C ASP A 24 -19.43 -6.91 0.41
N ASN A 25 -20.57 -6.22 0.27
CA ASN A 25 -21.88 -6.84 0.01
C ASN A 25 -22.12 -7.21 -1.46
N LYS A 26 -21.31 -6.68 -2.39
CA LYS A 26 -21.35 -7.01 -3.80
C LYS A 26 -19.95 -7.46 -4.20
N LYS A 27 -19.74 -8.79 -4.23
CA LYS A 27 -18.58 -9.49 -4.83
C LYS A 27 -18.35 -9.10 -6.31
N GLY A 28 -18.13 -7.83 -6.59
CA GLY A 28 -17.57 -7.35 -7.84
C GLY A 28 -16.16 -7.90 -7.93
N LYS A 29 -15.72 -8.19 -9.16
CA LYS A 29 -14.38 -8.73 -9.41
C LYS A 29 -13.33 -7.68 -9.04
N CYS A 30 -12.92 -7.64 -7.78
CA CYS A 30 -11.78 -6.85 -7.35
C CYS A 30 -10.50 -7.47 -7.92
N THR A 31 -9.54 -6.62 -8.30
CA THR A 31 -8.25 -7.07 -8.82
C THR A 31 -7.18 -6.78 -7.78
N LEU A 32 -6.42 -7.80 -7.40
CA LEU A 32 -5.28 -7.63 -6.51
C LEU A 32 -4.03 -7.28 -7.33
N THR A 33 -3.36 -6.20 -6.97
CA THR A 33 -2.12 -5.74 -7.59
C THR A 33 -1.03 -5.56 -6.54
N SER A 34 0.23 -5.63 -6.94
CA SER A 34 1.37 -5.47 -6.03
C SER A 34 2.44 -4.57 -6.62
N ILE A 35 3.06 -3.74 -5.78
CA ILE A 35 4.28 -3.00 -6.10
C ILE A 35 5.39 -3.44 -5.16
N THR A 36 6.59 -3.68 -5.69
CA THR A 36 7.79 -3.86 -4.87
C THR A 36 8.52 -2.53 -4.80
N GLN A 37 8.76 -2.06 -3.58
CA GLN A 37 9.57 -0.88 -3.28
C GLN A 37 10.78 -1.32 -2.44
N PHE A 38 11.72 -0.42 -2.17
CA PHE A 38 12.82 -0.68 -1.24
C PHE A 38 12.67 0.21 -0.01
N GLN A 39 12.61 -0.40 1.17
CA GLN A 39 12.67 0.31 2.44
C GLN A 39 14.13 0.38 2.87
N CYS A 40 14.69 1.58 2.82
CA CYS A 40 16.07 1.83 3.19
C CYS A 40 16.17 2.37 4.61
N ARG A 41 17.09 1.83 5.40
CA ARG A 41 17.48 2.36 6.70
C ARG A 41 18.98 2.66 6.70
N PHE A 42 19.36 3.72 7.38
CA PHE A 42 20.76 4.01 7.63
C PHE A 42 21.23 3.15 8.80
N GLU A 43 22.26 2.33 8.59
CA GLU A 43 22.89 1.56 9.65
C GLU A 43 24.14 2.29 10.11
N ASN A 44 24.18 2.62 11.41
CA ASN A 44 25.26 3.40 12.01
C ASN A 44 26.47 2.50 12.32
N SER A 45 26.93 1.80 11.29
CA SER A 45 28.15 0.99 11.27
C SER A 45 29.35 1.92 11.03
N TYR A 46 30.57 1.51 11.39
CA TYR A 46 31.79 2.33 11.21
C TYR A 46 31.98 2.87 9.78
N GLU A 47 31.35 2.26 8.77
CA GLU A 47 31.42 2.63 7.36
C GLU A 47 30.17 3.35 6.81
N GLY A 48 29.14 3.58 7.65
CA GLY A 48 27.96 4.39 7.31
C GLY A 48 27.18 3.88 6.08
N GLU A 49 26.62 2.68 6.17
CA GLU A 49 25.94 2.03 5.04
C GLU A 49 24.41 2.21 5.07
N TYR A 50 23.82 2.33 3.88
CA TYR A 50 22.37 2.25 3.70
C TYR A 50 21.98 0.81 3.36
N ILE A 51 21.15 0.20 4.21
CA ILE A 51 20.58 -1.12 3.95
C ILE A 51 19.17 -0.94 3.40
N CYS A 52 18.97 -1.36 2.16
CA CYS A 52 17.68 -1.33 1.46
C CYS A 52 17.12 -2.74 1.30
N LEU A 53 15.98 -3.02 1.94
CA LEU A 53 15.30 -4.29 1.83
C LEU A 53 14.06 -4.15 0.93
N PRO A 54 13.78 -5.12 0.05
CA PRO A 54 12.59 -5.10 -0.77
C PRO A 54 11.34 -5.25 0.11
N PHE A 55 10.38 -4.36 -0.10
CA PHE A 55 9.11 -4.27 0.59
C PHE A 55 7.97 -4.24 -0.42
N LYS A 56 7.11 -5.26 -0.37
CA LYS A 56 5.93 -5.38 -1.23
C LYS A 56 4.74 -4.65 -0.60
N ARG A 57 4.09 -3.78 -1.35
CA ARG A 57 2.76 -3.24 -1.01
C ARG A 57 1.70 -3.89 -1.88
N LEU A 58 0.57 -4.24 -1.27
CA LEU A 58 -0.58 -4.83 -1.94
C LEU A 58 -1.68 -3.79 -2.07
N PHE A 59 -2.34 -3.79 -3.23
CA PHE A 59 -3.49 -2.94 -3.48
C PHE A 59 -4.63 -3.76 -4.03
N GLU A 60 -5.81 -3.51 -3.51
CA GLU A 60 -7.05 -4.03 -4.06
C GLU A 60 -7.75 -2.92 -4.85
N GLU A 61 -8.08 -3.21 -6.10
CA GLU A 61 -8.84 -2.32 -6.96
C GLU A 61 -10.26 -2.87 -7.16
N CYS A 62 -11.24 -2.18 -6.60
CA CYS A 62 -12.65 -2.50 -6.75
C CYS A 62 -13.36 -1.30 -7.37
N SER A 63 -14.05 -1.51 -8.51
CA SER A 63 -14.86 -0.46 -9.16
C SER A 63 -14.10 0.85 -9.42
N GLY A 64 -12.81 0.76 -9.80
CA GLY A 64 -11.93 1.91 -10.08
C GLY A 64 -11.37 2.62 -8.84
N ILE A 65 -11.67 2.12 -7.63
CA ILE A 65 -11.09 2.60 -6.38
C ILE A 65 -9.96 1.66 -5.98
N ARG A 66 -8.74 2.19 -5.90
CA ARG A 66 -7.55 1.45 -5.49
C ARG A 66 -7.20 1.76 -4.04
N ILE A 67 -7.13 0.74 -3.20
CA ILE A 67 -6.89 0.87 -1.76
C ILE A 67 -5.70 -0.02 -1.37
N GLU A 68 -4.82 0.52 -0.53
CA GLU A 68 -3.70 -0.25 0.00
C GLU A 68 -4.20 -1.24 1.07
N VAL A 69 -3.91 -2.51 0.88
CA VAL A 69 -4.28 -3.65 1.75
C VAL A 69 -3.04 -4.39 2.27
N THR A 70 -1.88 -3.71 2.28
CA THR A 70 -0.64 -4.23 2.86
C THR A 70 -0.83 -4.54 4.35
N ASP A 71 -0.47 -5.76 4.76
CA ASP A 71 -0.52 -6.21 6.16
C ASP A 71 0.85 -6.69 6.64
N ARG A 72 0.99 -6.89 7.96
CA ARG A 72 2.21 -7.40 8.63
C ARG A 72 2.66 -8.76 8.08
N PHE A 73 1.74 -9.56 7.55
CA PHE A 73 2.05 -10.84 6.91
C PHE A 73 2.44 -10.72 5.43
N THR A 74 2.33 -9.53 4.82
CA THR A 74 2.65 -9.31 3.40
C THR A 74 4.16 -9.36 3.15
N ASN A 75 4.94 -8.83 4.09
CA ASN A 75 6.39 -8.87 4.09
C ASN A 75 6.77 -9.66 5.33
N ASN A 76 7.20 -10.91 5.15
CA ASN A 76 7.63 -11.73 6.27
C ASN A 76 8.90 -11.10 6.86
N ASP A 77 8.75 -10.24 7.86
CA ASP A 77 9.83 -9.82 8.75
C ASP A 77 10.18 -11.02 9.64
N LYS A 78 11.09 -11.87 9.17
CA LYS A 78 11.79 -12.86 10.01
C LYS A 78 13.18 -12.35 10.34
#